data_AF-A0AAQ5YFH0-F1
#
_entry.id   AF-A0AAQ5YFH0-F1
#
_cell.length_a   1.000
_cell.length_b   1.000
_cell.length_c   1.000
_cell.angle_alpha   90.00
_cell.angle_beta   90.00
_cell.angle_gamma   90.00
#
_symmetry.space_group_name_H-M   'P 1'
#
loop_
_entity.id
_entity.type
_entity.pdbx_description
1 polymer ?
#
loop_
_entity_poly.entity_id
_entity_poly.type
_entity_poly.pdbx_seq_one_letter_code
_entity_poly.pdbx_strand_id
1 'polypeptide(L)'
;MFCRQFSSRGRGRVTSQAVLQRLTAPARTNPQTGPKHTRNCTQSHTLTTLETRELQFCGIYTSHNTRELLNFSQVRPVEMCGRTACTLAPDEVSRASSYRNRGGQRRQPRWRDGDADKYRPSYNKSPQSMSPVLLSQRHFDKDAPVDECVLASMRWGLIPSWFKENDPSKMQYSTSNCRSENLLQKKSYKDPLIKGQRCVILADGFYEWQRVEKGKQPFFIYFPQTEGLREAPGEWTGWRLLTMAGLFDCWTPPDGGEPLYSYSVVTVNANSCYFFFFRMPAILDGEEEVRRWLDFGEVKSLDALKLLQSKNILTFHPVSSLVNNSRNNSPECLQPVDPNSKKEPKPTGSSKMMKSWLSSGVPSKRKESEMCQSQEEQDSETRPKSTGGLQRWLQGANKKPRTKPIR
;
A
#
# COMPACT_ATOMS: atom_id res chain seq x y z
N MET A 1 -57.42 -16.28 33.21
CA MET A 1 -57.89 -16.61 34.58
C MET A 1 -56.65 -16.60 35.48
N PHE A 2 -56.23 -15.48 36.07
CA PHE A 2 -56.64 -14.91 37.37
C PHE A 2 -56.62 -15.88 38.57
N CYS A 3 -55.62 -15.71 39.45
CA CYS A 3 -55.66 -15.54 40.93
C CYS A 3 -54.38 -16.11 41.57
N ARG A 4 -53.53 -15.28 42.23
CA ARG A 4 -53.56 -14.88 43.68
C ARG A 4 -53.19 -16.06 44.61
N GLN A 5 -52.40 -15.99 45.68
CA GLN A 5 -52.00 -14.96 46.66
C GLN A 5 -50.91 -15.62 47.58
N PHE A 6 -49.81 -14.97 47.95
CA PHE A 6 -49.49 -14.25 49.23
C PHE A 6 -49.04 -15.05 50.48
N SER A 7 -48.07 -14.41 51.18
CA SER A 7 -47.69 -14.47 52.62
C SER A 7 -46.71 -15.59 53.05
N SER A 8 -45.74 -15.42 53.97
CA SER A 8 -45.45 -14.47 55.06
C SER A 8 -43.97 -14.63 55.51
N ARG A 9 -43.14 -13.58 55.69
CA ARG A 9 -42.86 -12.74 56.90
C ARG A 9 -42.36 -13.43 58.19
N GLY A 10 -41.19 -12.95 58.67
CA GLY A 10 -40.71 -12.87 60.08
C GLY A 10 -39.17 -12.71 60.09
N ARG A 11 -38.49 -11.58 60.38
CA ARG A 11 -38.42 -10.55 61.45
C ARG A 11 -37.82 -10.99 62.80
N GLY A 12 -36.73 -10.32 63.19
CA GLY A 12 -36.24 -10.05 64.56
C GLY A 12 -34.72 -9.81 64.60
N ARG A 13 -34.18 -8.56 64.53
CA ARG A 13 -33.94 -7.49 65.56
C ARG A 13 -32.73 -7.75 66.50
N VAL A 14 -31.62 -6.98 66.42
CA VAL A 14 -31.23 -5.72 67.16
C VAL A 14 -30.48 -6.04 68.47
N THR A 15 -29.22 -5.60 68.72
CA THR A 15 -28.73 -4.32 69.31
C THR A 15 -27.19 -4.18 69.08
N SER A 16 -26.61 -3.09 68.57
CA SER A 16 -26.30 -1.75 69.13
C SER A 16 -25.14 -1.67 70.15
N GLN A 17 -24.04 -0.98 69.78
CA GLN A 17 -23.33 -0.03 70.65
C GLN A 17 -22.41 0.91 69.84
N ALA A 18 -22.43 2.19 70.20
CA ALA A 18 -21.67 3.30 69.65
C ALA A 18 -20.89 3.99 70.77
N VAL A 19 -19.73 4.59 70.47
CA VAL A 19 -19.08 5.64 71.30
C VAL A 19 -18.40 6.69 70.40
N LEU A 20 -18.72 7.97 70.69
CA LEU A 20 -18.23 9.28 70.21
C LEU A 20 -16.82 9.59 70.78
N GLN A 21 -15.90 10.44 70.27
CA GLN A 21 -15.87 11.90 70.01
C GLN A 21 -14.34 12.25 69.82
N ARG A 22 -13.83 13.25 69.08
CA ARG A 22 -13.86 14.72 69.31
C ARG A 22 -12.96 15.46 68.28
N LEU A 23 -13.26 16.74 68.10
CA LEU A 23 -12.64 17.77 67.22
C LEU A 23 -11.33 18.36 67.78
N THR A 24 -10.47 18.96 66.92
CA THR A 24 -10.01 20.38 66.96
C THR A 24 -8.87 20.68 65.96
N ALA A 25 -8.92 21.85 65.29
CA ALA A 25 -7.79 22.57 64.66
C ALA A 25 -7.18 23.58 65.67
N PRO A 26 -5.95 24.15 65.46
CA PRO A 26 -5.86 25.48 64.80
C PRO A 26 -4.51 25.90 64.11
N ALA A 27 -4.60 26.98 63.31
CA ALA A 27 -3.72 28.17 63.13
C ALA A 27 -2.30 28.19 62.48
N ARG A 28 -2.23 28.97 61.37
CA ARG A 28 -1.30 30.07 60.95
C ARG A 28 0.21 30.04 61.30
N THR A 29 1.07 30.22 60.28
CA THR A 29 1.96 31.41 60.07
C THR A 29 2.61 31.42 58.66
N ASN A 30 2.62 32.59 58.02
CA ASN A 30 3.46 33.06 56.89
C ASN A 30 4.55 33.99 57.50
N PRO A 31 5.50 34.66 56.80
CA PRO A 31 6.27 34.43 55.56
C PRO A 31 7.82 34.59 55.77
N GLN A 32 8.66 34.32 54.76
CA GLN A 32 10.01 34.91 54.63
C GLN A 32 10.23 35.30 53.15
N THR A 33 10.15 36.59 52.80
CA THR A 33 11.27 37.56 52.59
C THR A 33 12.34 37.12 51.56
N GLY A 34 12.37 37.79 50.39
CA GLY A 34 13.63 37.99 49.63
C GLY A 34 14.50 39.08 50.27
N PRO A 35 15.58 39.63 49.66
CA PRO A 35 15.98 39.55 48.24
C PRO A 35 17.52 39.44 47.94
N LYS A 36 17.86 39.32 46.64
CA LYS A 36 19.06 39.81 45.90
C LYS A 36 20.49 39.56 46.46
N HIS A 37 21.35 38.86 45.69
CA HIS A 37 22.56 39.45 45.06
C HIS A 37 23.40 38.44 44.22
N THR A 38 23.67 38.84 42.97
CA THR A 38 24.91 38.71 42.17
C THR A 38 26.02 37.72 42.56
N ARG A 39 26.47 36.86 41.62
CA ARG A 39 27.76 36.95 40.89
C ARG A 39 28.12 35.64 40.17
N ASN A 40 28.81 35.83 39.05
CA ASN A 40 29.51 34.87 38.19
C ASN A 40 30.28 33.76 38.93
N CYS A 41 30.35 32.55 38.37
CA CYS A 41 31.64 31.97 37.95
C CYS A 41 31.47 30.72 37.08
N THR A 42 32.27 30.69 36.03
CA THR A 42 32.74 29.54 35.25
C THR A 42 33.25 28.37 36.09
N GLN A 43 32.94 27.13 35.71
CA GLN A 43 33.94 26.16 35.20
C GLN A 43 33.35 24.76 34.96
N SER A 44 33.84 24.19 33.87
CA SER A 44 33.97 22.78 33.46
C SER A 44 33.94 21.71 34.56
N HIS A 45 33.35 20.56 34.26
CA HIS A 45 34.05 19.26 34.21
C HIS A 45 33.15 18.12 33.68
N THR A 46 33.55 17.60 32.52
CA THR A 46 33.70 16.17 32.13
C THR A 46 32.74 15.12 32.72
N LEU A 47 31.94 14.50 31.85
CA LEU A 47 31.56 13.08 31.97
C LEU A 47 31.81 12.34 30.64
N THR A 48 32.60 11.29 30.79
CA THR A 48 33.16 10.37 29.82
C THR A 48 32.13 9.39 29.24
N THR A 49 32.10 9.34 27.90
CA THR A 49 32.06 8.15 27.01
C THR A 49 31.36 6.88 27.48
N LEU A 50 30.26 6.54 26.80
CA LEU A 50 29.88 5.17 26.41
C LEU A 50 28.78 5.24 25.32
N GLU A 51 29.13 5.66 24.10
CA GLU A 51 28.21 5.54 22.95
C GLU A 51 28.96 5.64 21.61
N THR A 52 29.66 4.57 21.23
CA THR A 52 30.21 4.42 19.88
C THR A 52 30.22 2.95 19.48
N ARG A 53 29.03 2.37 19.24
CA ARG A 53 28.90 1.09 18.49
C ARG A 53 27.73 0.98 17.52
N GLU A 54 26.93 2.03 17.28
CA GLU A 54 25.78 1.96 16.34
C GLU A 54 25.86 2.87 15.10
N LEU A 55 27.06 3.22 14.62
CA LEU A 55 27.23 4.04 13.41
C LEU A 55 28.01 3.37 12.27
N GLN A 56 28.05 2.03 12.22
CA GLN A 56 28.82 1.32 11.18
C GLN A 56 28.03 0.76 9.99
N PHE A 57 26.71 0.99 9.88
CA PHE A 57 25.93 0.51 8.72
C PHE A 57 25.48 1.57 7.71
N CYS A 58 25.83 2.84 7.91
CA CYS A 58 25.46 3.93 6.98
C CYS A 58 26.65 4.55 6.24
N GLY A 59 27.81 3.88 6.23
CA GLY A 59 29.07 4.39 5.70
C GLY A 59 29.50 3.75 4.39
N ILE A 60 28.77 4.00 3.30
CA ILE A 60 29.33 3.94 1.95
C ILE A 60 28.84 5.20 1.23
N TYR A 61 29.78 6.00 0.71
CA TYR A 61 29.63 7.33 0.10
C TYR A 61 29.77 8.55 1.01
N THR A 62 30.93 8.72 1.65
CA THR A 62 31.48 10.06 1.88
C THR A 62 32.99 10.07 1.69
N SER A 63 33.46 10.51 0.52
CA SER A 63 34.79 11.14 0.41
C SER A 63 34.82 12.14 -0.75
N HIS A 64 35.04 13.41 -0.37
CA HIS A 64 35.66 14.50 -1.12
C HIS A 64 35.15 14.81 -2.54
N ASN A 65 34.27 15.82 -2.66
CA ASN A 65 34.65 17.08 -3.31
C ASN A 65 33.68 18.21 -2.94
N THR A 66 34.21 19.27 -2.33
CA THR A 66 33.49 20.51 -1.99
C THR A 66 33.45 21.42 -3.22
N ARG A 67 32.33 21.43 -3.94
CA ARG A 67 31.74 22.54 -4.73
C ARG A 67 30.84 21.97 -5.81
N GLU A 68 29.60 21.69 -5.45
CA GLU A 68 28.50 21.75 -6.40
C GLU A 68 27.21 21.92 -5.58
N LEU A 69 26.82 23.18 -5.40
CA LEU A 69 25.45 23.50 -4.98
C LEU A 69 24.54 23.10 -6.15
N LEU A 70 24.17 21.82 -6.19
CA LEU A 70 23.15 21.34 -7.11
C LEU A 70 21.85 22.05 -6.75
N ASN A 71 21.41 22.91 -7.66
CA ASN A 71 20.08 23.50 -7.69
C ASN A 71 19.03 22.37 -7.62
N PHE A 72 18.49 22.11 -6.43
CA PHE A 72 17.40 21.15 -6.20
C PHE A 72 16.04 21.60 -6.80
N SER A 73 16.03 22.65 -7.62
CA SER A 73 14.83 23.31 -8.13
C SER A 73 14.20 22.67 -9.38
N GLN A 74 14.67 21.51 -9.86
CA GLN A 74 14.11 20.88 -11.09
C GLN A 74 13.84 19.37 -11.05
N VAL A 75 13.79 18.73 -9.87
CA VAL A 75 13.26 17.36 -9.80
C VAL A 75 11.72 17.42 -9.81
N ARG A 76 11.10 17.29 -11.00
CA ARG A 76 9.62 17.25 -11.09
C ARG A 76 9.10 16.09 -10.21
N PRO A 77 7.95 16.22 -9.54
CA PRO A 77 7.45 15.19 -8.62
C PRO A 77 7.27 13.84 -9.32
N VAL A 78 7.75 12.77 -8.67
CA VAL A 78 7.33 11.40 -8.98
C VAL A 78 5.87 11.27 -8.55
N GLU A 79 5.08 10.58 -9.37
CA GLU A 79 3.68 10.27 -9.10
C GLU A 79 3.55 9.53 -7.77
N MET A 80 2.48 9.82 -7.03
CA MET A 80 2.22 9.29 -5.69
C MET A 80 2.11 7.75 -5.69
N CYS A 81 2.28 7.13 -4.53
CA CYS A 81 2.10 5.68 -4.33
C CYS A 81 0.84 5.15 -5.04
N GLY A 82 1.05 4.52 -6.20
CA GLY A 82 0.01 4.10 -7.14
C GLY A 82 0.06 2.61 -7.46
N ARG A 83 0.83 1.86 -6.67
CA ARG A 83 0.93 0.41 -6.80
C ARG A 83 1.25 -0.25 -5.46
N THR A 84 0.60 -1.37 -5.18
CA THR A 84 0.86 -2.19 -3.99
C THR A 84 0.95 -3.66 -4.35
N ALA A 85 1.53 -4.45 -3.45
CA ALA A 85 1.36 -5.89 -3.44
C ALA A 85 0.49 -6.28 -2.24
N CYS A 86 -0.39 -7.25 -2.42
CA CYS A 86 -1.14 -7.86 -1.33
C CYS A 86 -1.43 -9.29 -1.74
N THR A 87 -0.55 -10.20 -1.32
CA THR A 87 -0.41 -11.56 -1.86
C THR A 87 -1.00 -12.63 -0.95
N LEU A 88 -1.26 -12.31 0.31
CA LEU A 88 -1.90 -13.20 1.27
C LEU A 88 -3.32 -13.58 0.83
N ALA A 89 -3.70 -14.84 1.06
CA ALA A 89 -5.07 -15.31 0.87
C ALA A 89 -6.05 -14.61 1.84
N PRO A 90 -7.37 -14.61 1.58
CA PRO A 90 -8.35 -13.95 2.46
C PRO A 90 -8.27 -14.39 3.93
N ASP A 91 -8.06 -15.67 4.21
CA ASP A 91 -7.91 -16.19 5.57
C ASP A 91 -6.60 -15.74 6.23
N GLU A 92 -5.52 -15.66 5.45
CA GLU A 92 -4.21 -15.19 5.89
C GLU A 92 -4.24 -13.68 6.19
N VAL A 93 -4.93 -12.88 5.38
CA VAL A 93 -5.16 -11.45 5.68
C VAL A 93 -5.89 -11.30 7.02
N SER A 94 -6.90 -12.13 7.27
CA SER A 94 -7.63 -12.14 8.55
C SER A 94 -6.71 -12.50 9.72
N ARG A 95 -5.88 -13.53 9.60
CA ARG A 95 -4.90 -13.89 10.63
C ARG A 95 -3.84 -12.81 10.85
N ALA A 96 -3.27 -12.27 9.78
CA ALA A 96 -2.25 -11.23 9.80
C ALA A 96 -2.73 -9.88 10.34
N SER A 97 -4.04 -9.63 10.34
CA SER A 97 -4.67 -8.42 10.88
C SER A 97 -5.34 -8.63 12.25
N SER A 98 -4.96 -9.70 12.96
CA SER A 98 -5.38 -9.91 14.35
C SER A 98 -4.94 -8.74 15.24
N TYR A 99 -5.78 -8.35 16.18
CA TYR A 99 -5.58 -7.18 17.04
C TYR A 99 -6.02 -7.48 18.47
N ARG A 100 -5.59 -6.66 19.44
CA ARG A 100 -6.16 -6.66 20.79
C ARG A 100 -7.30 -5.66 20.88
N ASN A 101 -8.43 -6.11 21.40
CA ASN A 101 -9.50 -5.21 21.80
C ASN A 101 -9.08 -4.44 23.08
N ARG A 102 -9.86 -3.43 23.48
CA ARG A 102 -9.69 -2.60 24.68
C ARG A 102 -9.63 -3.44 25.97
N GLY A 103 -10.27 -4.60 25.98
CA GLY A 103 -10.18 -5.59 27.07
C GLY A 103 -8.90 -6.43 27.05
N GLY A 104 -7.97 -6.18 26.12
CA GLY A 104 -6.71 -6.91 25.95
C GLY A 104 -6.84 -8.28 25.29
N GLN A 105 -8.06 -8.68 24.89
CA GLN A 105 -8.32 -9.97 24.25
C GLN A 105 -7.90 -9.92 22.78
N ARG A 106 -7.19 -10.96 22.33
CA ARG A 106 -6.90 -11.17 20.90
C ARG A 106 -8.20 -11.42 20.14
N ARG A 107 -8.38 -10.68 19.05
CA ARG A 107 -9.49 -10.79 18.11
C ARG A 107 -8.93 -10.93 16.71
N GLN A 108 -9.64 -11.69 15.90
CA GLN A 108 -9.36 -11.86 14.49
C GLN A 108 -10.51 -11.22 13.71
N PRO A 109 -10.27 -10.21 12.87
CA PRO A 109 -11.33 -9.53 12.15
C PRO A 109 -11.94 -10.48 11.12
N ARG A 110 -13.26 -10.56 11.10
CA ARG A 110 -14.00 -11.32 10.09
C ARG A 110 -14.15 -10.49 8.83
N TRP A 111 -14.24 -11.17 7.70
CA TRP A 111 -14.69 -10.53 6.47
C TRP A 111 -16.17 -10.19 6.58
N ARG A 112 -16.56 -9.03 6.08
CA ARG A 112 -17.94 -8.71 5.78
C ARG A 112 -18.47 -9.70 4.74
N ASP A 113 -19.76 -10.07 4.86
CA ASP A 113 -20.39 -11.06 4.00
C ASP A 113 -20.19 -10.75 2.51
N GLY A 114 -19.67 -11.73 1.77
CA GLY A 114 -19.36 -11.65 0.35
C GLY A 114 -18.14 -10.81 -0.04
N ASP A 115 -17.49 -10.10 0.89
CA ASP A 115 -16.32 -9.27 0.57
C ASP A 115 -15.03 -10.09 0.41
N ALA A 116 -14.91 -11.23 1.12
CA ALA A 116 -13.81 -12.17 0.90
C ALA A 116 -13.74 -12.64 -0.56
N ASP A 117 -14.90 -12.90 -1.18
CA ASP A 117 -15.01 -13.36 -2.56
C ASP A 117 -14.67 -12.28 -3.59
N LYS A 118 -14.78 -10.99 -3.22
CA LYS A 118 -14.41 -9.85 -4.07
C LYS A 118 -12.90 -9.58 -4.05
N TYR A 119 -12.20 -10.03 -2.99
CA TYR A 119 -10.77 -9.86 -2.88
C TYR A 119 -10.02 -10.91 -3.74
N ARG A 120 -9.01 -10.43 -4.46
CA ARG A 120 -8.10 -11.25 -5.27
C ARG A 120 -6.66 -10.87 -4.91
N PRO A 121 -5.89 -11.80 -4.32
CA PRO A 121 -4.48 -11.59 -4.04
C PRO A 121 -3.70 -11.28 -5.32
N SER A 122 -2.74 -10.37 -5.23
CA SER A 122 -1.88 -10.04 -6.37
C SER A 122 -0.62 -9.31 -5.93
N TYR A 123 0.47 -9.61 -6.63
CA TYR A 123 1.76 -8.96 -6.52
C TYR A 123 1.77 -7.52 -7.07
N ASN A 124 0.72 -7.08 -7.79
CA ASN A 124 0.77 -5.83 -8.56
C ASN A 124 -0.60 -5.13 -8.64
N LYS A 125 -1.16 -4.78 -7.49
CA LYS A 125 -2.44 -4.07 -7.37
C LYS A 125 -2.29 -2.63 -7.84
N SER A 126 -3.21 -2.18 -8.70
CA SER A 126 -3.31 -0.80 -9.17
C SER A 126 -4.62 -0.14 -8.70
N PRO A 127 -4.76 1.18 -8.85
CA PRO A 127 -6.06 1.83 -8.77
C PRO A 127 -7.13 1.09 -9.57
N GLN A 128 -8.37 1.22 -9.10
CA GLN A 128 -9.58 0.54 -9.56
C GLN A 128 -9.68 -0.94 -9.16
N SER A 129 -8.60 -1.57 -8.67
CA SER A 129 -8.66 -2.92 -8.12
C SER A 129 -9.28 -2.95 -6.71
N MET A 130 -9.72 -4.13 -6.28
CA MET A 130 -10.25 -4.38 -4.93
C MET A 130 -9.13 -4.82 -3.99
N SER A 131 -9.00 -4.15 -2.84
CA SER A 131 -7.98 -4.45 -1.82
C SER A 131 -8.63 -4.61 -0.44
N PRO A 132 -8.01 -5.41 0.46
CA PRO A 132 -8.49 -5.57 1.82
C PRO A 132 -8.24 -4.28 2.61
N VAL A 133 -9.27 -3.85 3.33
CA VAL A 133 -9.16 -2.77 4.31
C VAL A 133 -9.77 -3.21 5.62
N LEU A 134 -9.16 -2.78 6.72
CA LEU A 134 -9.70 -2.90 8.07
C LEU A 134 -10.47 -1.62 8.39
N LEU A 135 -11.65 -1.75 9.00
CA LEU A 135 -12.45 -0.62 9.47
C LEU A 135 -13.26 -1.00 10.71
N SER A 136 -13.80 -0.01 11.42
CA SER A 136 -14.68 -0.26 12.56
C SER A 136 -15.98 -0.95 12.11
N GLN A 137 -16.38 -2.02 12.82
CA GLN A 137 -17.64 -2.74 12.60
C GLN A 137 -18.86 -1.82 12.77
N ARG A 138 -18.72 -0.71 13.53
CA ARG A 138 -19.77 0.29 13.74
C ARG A 138 -20.26 1.01 12.49
N HIS A 139 -19.53 0.91 11.39
CA HIS A 139 -20.02 1.38 10.09
C HIS A 139 -21.16 0.51 9.52
N PHE A 140 -21.30 -0.73 9.99
CA PHE A 140 -22.32 -1.68 9.53
C PHE A 140 -23.31 -2.06 10.63
N ASP A 141 -22.86 -2.10 11.88
CA ASP A 141 -23.68 -2.42 13.05
C ASP A 141 -23.43 -1.39 14.16
N LYS A 142 -24.40 -0.51 14.40
CA LYS A 142 -24.26 0.58 15.38
C LYS A 142 -24.08 0.10 16.82
N ASP A 143 -24.54 -1.12 17.12
CA ASP A 143 -24.50 -1.70 18.46
C ASP A 143 -23.20 -2.51 18.70
N ALA A 144 -22.37 -2.65 17.66
CA ALA A 144 -21.07 -3.33 17.78
C ALA A 144 -20.15 -2.65 18.81
N PRO A 145 -19.24 -3.40 19.45
CA PRO A 145 -18.20 -2.82 20.31
C PRO A 145 -17.38 -1.74 19.59
N VAL A 146 -16.94 -0.71 20.33
CA VAL A 146 -16.22 0.48 19.79
C VAL A 146 -14.97 0.09 18.99
N ASP A 147 -14.30 -0.94 19.46
CA ASP A 147 -13.02 -1.46 19.06
C ASP A 147 -13.13 -2.72 18.20
N GLU A 148 -14.34 -3.16 17.87
CA GLU A 148 -14.53 -4.28 16.95
C GLU A 148 -14.22 -3.84 15.52
N CYS A 149 -13.34 -4.60 14.86
CA CYS A 149 -12.89 -4.34 13.50
C CYS A 149 -13.38 -5.44 12.55
N VAL A 150 -13.58 -5.05 11.29
CA VAL A 150 -14.04 -5.93 10.21
C VAL A 150 -13.17 -5.73 8.99
N LEU A 151 -13.00 -6.78 8.19
CA LEU A 151 -12.37 -6.72 6.88
C LEU A 151 -13.42 -6.50 5.81
N ALA A 152 -13.17 -5.51 4.94
CA ALA A 152 -13.96 -5.28 3.75
C ALA A 152 -13.06 -5.24 2.52
N SER A 153 -13.62 -5.63 1.38
CA SER A 153 -12.97 -5.49 0.08
C SER A 153 -13.46 -4.21 -0.55
N MET A 154 -12.58 -3.24 -0.71
CA MET A 154 -12.94 -1.91 -1.24
C MET A 154 -12.18 -1.58 -2.51
N ARG A 155 -12.82 -0.82 -3.40
CA ARG A 155 -12.20 -0.32 -4.63
C ARG A 155 -11.17 0.75 -4.32
N TRP A 156 -9.95 0.62 -4.84
CA TRP A 156 -8.96 1.67 -4.78
C TRP A 156 -9.29 2.82 -5.74
N GLY A 157 -9.54 4.00 -5.20
CA GLY A 157 -9.98 5.20 -5.93
C GLY A 157 -11.37 5.59 -5.43
N LEU A 158 -11.40 6.52 -4.48
CA LEU A 158 -12.62 6.94 -3.79
C LEU A 158 -13.63 7.57 -4.75
N ILE A 159 -14.82 6.97 -4.85
CA ILE A 159 -16.00 7.50 -5.52
C ILE A 159 -16.84 8.25 -4.47
N PRO A 160 -16.93 9.60 -4.55
CA PRO A 160 -17.73 10.34 -3.60
C PRO A 160 -19.21 9.96 -3.69
N SER A 161 -19.88 9.88 -2.55
CA SER A 161 -21.31 9.59 -2.43
C SER A 161 -22.23 10.48 -3.27
N TRP A 162 -21.78 11.69 -3.64
CA TRP A 162 -22.53 12.64 -4.48
C TRP A 162 -22.28 12.51 -5.99
N PHE A 163 -21.42 11.58 -6.42
CA PHE A 163 -21.12 11.34 -7.83
C PHE A 163 -22.37 10.85 -8.58
N LYS A 164 -22.65 11.43 -9.76
CA LYS A 164 -23.94 11.28 -10.46
C LYS A 164 -23.91 10.42 -11.73
N GLU A 165 -22.75 9.93 -12.14
CA GLU A 165 -22.68 9.02 -13.29
C GLU A 165 -22.85 7.57 -12.83
N ASN A 166 -23.54 6.75 -13.61
CA ASN A 166 -23.77 5.34 -13.28
C ASN A 166 -22.52 4.45 -13.35
N ASP A 167 -21.43 4.93 -13.95
CA ASP A 167 -20.18 4.20 -14.05
C ASP A 167 -19.05 4.92 -13.28
N PRO A 168 -18.50 4.30 -12.22
CA PRO A 168 -17.33 4.80 -11.49
C PRO A 168 -16.11 5.13 -12.36
N SER A 169 -15.98 4.48 -13.53
CA SER A 169 -14.87 4.70 -14.46
C SER A 169 -14.90 6.09 -15.11
N LYS A 170 -16.07 6.74 -15.14
CA LYS A 170 -16.27 8.09 -15.71
C LYS A 170 -15.77 9.22 -14.81
N MET A 171 -15.25 8.90 -13.62
CA MET A 171 -14.64 9.91 -12.77
C MET A 171 -13.45 10.58 -13.49
N GLN A 172 -13.51 11.90 -13.62
CA GLN A 172 -12.53 12.67 -14.42
C GLN A 172 -11.22 12.97 -13.69
N TYR A 173 -11.19 12.86 -12.36
CA TYR A 173 -10.02 13.19 -11.54
C TYR A 173 -9.59 11.99 -10.69
N SER A 174 -8.29 11.84 -10.45
CA SER A 174 -7.77 10.74 -9.64
C SER A 174 -8.02 10.96 -8.16
N THR A 175 -8.66 9.98 -7.52
CA THR A 175 -8.90 9.92 -6.06
C THR A 175 -8.21 8.72 -5.42
N SER A 176 -7.21 8.13 -6.09
CA SER A 176 -6.40 7.03 -5.55
C SER A 176 -5.65 7.44 -4.29
N ASN A 177 -5.26 8.71 -4.20
CA ASN A 177 -4.55 9.28 -3.07
C ASN A 177 -5.18 10.61 -2.63
N CYS A 178 -5.14 10.88 -1.34
CA CYS A 178 -5.53 12.15 -0.73
C CYS A 178 -4.37 12.70 0.10
N ARG A 179 -4.02 13.97 -0.12
CA ARG A 179 -2.94 14.65 0.61
C ARG A 179 -3.41 15.03 2.01
N SER A 180 -2.66 14.67 3.06
CA SER A 180 -3.01 14.97 4.46
C SER A 180 -3.30 16.45 4.69
N GLU A 181 -2.58 17.33 4.00
CA GLU A 181 -2.71 18.79 4.10
C GLU A 181 -4.08 19.32 3.64
N ASN A 182 -4.76 18.58 2.75
CA ASN A 182 -5.97 19.04 2.05
C ASN A 182 -7.24 18.29 2.51
N LEU A 183 -7.15 17.38 3.48
CA LEU A 183 -8.26 16.53 3.89
C LEU A 183 -9.49 17.32 4.36
N LEU A 184 -9.28 18.41 5.11
CA LEU A 184 -10.36 19.27 5.62
C LEU A 184 -10.88 20.28 4.59
N GLN A 185 -10.18 20.44 3.46
CA GLN A 185 -10.50 21.46 2.44
C GLN A 185 -11.28 20.87 1.27
N LYS A 186 -10.93 19.66 0.84
CA LYS A 186 -11.55 19.00 -0.32
C LYS A 186 -12.79 18.23 0.10
N LYS A 187 -13.96 18.59 -0.44
CA LYS A 187 -15.26 17.95 -0.13
C LYS A 187 -15.22 16.42 -0.21
N SER A 188 -14.57 15.87 -1.25
CA SER A 188 -14.42 14.42 -1.45
C SER A 188 -13.74 13.68 -0.30
N TYR A 189 -13.00 14.38 0.57
CA TYR A 189 -12.27 13.80 1.70
C TYR A 189 -12.79 14.32 3.04
N LYS A 190 -13.21 15.59 3.08
CA LYS A 190 -13.76 16.24 4.27
C LYS A 190 -15.03 15.53 4.76
N ASP A 191 -15.97 15.26 3.85
CA ASP A 191 -17.25 14.66 4.22
C ASP A 191 -17.04 13.25 4.79
N PRO A 192 -16.25 12.35 4.15
CA PRO A 192 -15.88 11.07 4.77
C PRO A 192 -15.19 11.18 6.12
N LEU A 193 -14.21 12.08 6.25
CA LEU A 193 -13.46 12.27 7.48
C LEU A 193 -14.35 12.71 8.65
N ILE A 194 -15.35 13.56 8.39
CA ILE A 194 -16.32 14.02 9.41
C ILE A 194 -17.29 12.89 9.78
N LYS A 195 -17.72 12.07 8.82
CA LYS A 195 -18.54 10.88 9.05
C LYS A 195 -17.78 9.74 9.76
N GLY A 196 -16.48 9.92 10.02
CA GLY A 196 -15.65 8.90 10.64
C GLY A 196 -15.28 7.74 9.70
N GLN A 197 -15.47 7.89 8.38
CA GLN A 197 -15.19 6.84 7.37
C GLN A 197 -13.67 6.67 7.15
N ARG A 198 -12.98 6.22 8.19
CA ARG A 198 -11.54 5.97 8.25
C ARG A 198 -11.32 4.46 8.15
N CYS A 199 -10.37 4.06 7.32
CA CYS A 199 -9.98 2.66 7.15
C CYS A 199 -8.46 2.53 7.19
N VAL A 200 -7.98 1.30 7.40
CA VAL A 200 -6.57 0.92 7.26
C VAL A 200 -6.45 0.00 6.06
N ILE A 201 -5.72 0.44 5.05
CA ILE A 201 -5.47 -0.33 3.84
C ILE A 201 -4.32 -1.27 4.11
N LEU A 202 -4.55 -2.55 3.84
CA LEU A 202 -3.60 -3.62 4.08
C LEU A 202 -2.86 -3.97 2.78
N ALA A 203 -1.55 -4.12 2.87
CA ALA A 203 -0.69 -4.50 1.75
C ALA A 203 0.56 -5.21 2.28
N ASP A 204 1.21 -6.03 1.47
CA ASP A 204 2.54 -6.56 1.81
C ASP A 204 3.56 -5.41 1.84
N GLY A 205 3.35 -4.45 0.94
CA GLY A 205 4.13 -3.24 0.75
C GLY A 205 3.62 -2.45 -0.46
N PHE A 206 4.28 -1.34 -0.78
CA PHE A 206 3.98 -0.51 -1.94
C PHE A 206 5.19 -0.36 -2.86
N TYR A 207 4.94 -0.03 -4.11
CA TYR A 207 6.01 0.29 -5.06
C TYR A 207 6.13 1.78 -5.27
N GLU A 208 7.37 2.23 -5.46
CA GLU A 208 7.65 3.60 -5.86
C GLU A 208 8.82 3.66 -6.84
N TRP A 209 8.78 4.64 -7.75
CA TRP A 209 9.71 4.70 -8.88
C TRP A 209 10.70 5.86 -8.75
N GLN A 210 11.95 5.55 -8.43
CA GLN A 210 13.01 6.54 -8.41
C GLN A 210 13.38 6.93 -9.84
N ARG A 211 13.47 8.23 -10.12
CA ARG A 211 14.05 8.72 -11.38
C ARG A 211 15.56 8.58 -11.35
N VAL A 212 16.10 8.00 -12.40
CA VAL A 212 17.53 7.86 -12.65
C VAL A 212 17.84 8.44 -14.04
N GLU A 213 19.11 8.62 -14.39
CA GLU A 213 19.51 9.22 -15.68
C GLU A 213 18.80 8.57 -16.88
N LYS A 214 18.63 7.24 -16.85
CA LYS A 214 17.97 6.45 -17.90
C LYS A 214 16.71 5.78 -17.37
N GLY A 215 15.63 6.55 -17.26
CA GLY A 215 14.30 6.05 -16.96
C GLY A 215 13.96 6.06 -15.47
N LYS A 216 13.32 4.99 -14.98
CA LYS A 216 12.89 4.86 -13.58
C LYS A 216 13.25 3.49 -13.02
N GLN A 217 13.83 3.47 -11.82
CA GLN A 217 14.09 2.25 -11.05
C GLN A 217 12.94 2.03 -10.06
N PRO A 218 12.16 0.94 -10.17
CA PRO A 218 11.15 0.60 -9.17
C PRO A 218 11.78 0.04 -7.90
N PHE A 219 11.22 0.42 -6.76
CA PHE A 219 11.53 -0.12 -5.45
C PHE A 219 10.26 -0.72 -4.84
N PHE A 220 10.43 -1.77 -4.05
CA PHE A 220 9.39 -2.27 -3.16
C PHE A 220 9.70 -1.83 -1.74
N ILE A 221 8.73 -1.21 -1.07
CA ILE A 221 8.85 -0.59 0.25
C ILE A 221 7.84 -1.23 1.22
N TYR A 222 8.32 -1.68 2.38
CA TYR A 222 7.55 -2.51 3.31
C TYR A 222 8.09 -2.36 4.75
N PHE A 223 7.34 -2.86 5.75
CA PHE A 223 7.87 -2.95 7.11
C PHE A 223 9.04 -3.95 7.16
N PRO A 224 10.09 -3.70 7.98
CA PRO A 224 11.05 -4.73 8.33
C PRO A 224 10.33 -6.00 8.82
N GLN A 225 10.72 -7.13 8.26
CA GLN A 225 10.14 -8.43 8.58
C GLN A 225 11.00 -9.10 9.65
N THR A 226 10.35 -9.70 10.64
CA THR A 226 11.04 -10.45 11.70
C THR A 226 11.26 -11.88 11.24
N GLU A 227 12.51 -12.27 10.98
CA GLU A 227 12.85 -13.68 10.75
C GLU A 227 12.89 -14.45 12.08
N GLY A 228 12.32 -15.65 12.11
CA GLY A 228 12.63 -16.65 13.14
C GLY A 228 12.01 -16.47 14.52
N LEU A 229 10.91 -15.71 14.68
CA LEU A 229 10.15 -15.75 15.93
C LEU A 229 9.47 -17.12 16.08
N ARG A 230 9.79 -17.82 17.17
CA ARG A 230 9.13 -19.07 17.55
C ARG A 230 7.63 -18.84 17.67
N GLU A 231 6.86 -19.78 17.13
CA GLU A 231 5.40 -19.81 17.20
C GLU A 231 4.94 -19.71 18.67
N ALA A 232 4.50 -18.52 19.07
CA ALA A 232 3.61 -18.41 20.22
C ALA A 232 2.22 -18.86 19.74
N PRO A 233 1.53 -19.77 20.47
CA PRO A 233 0.19 -20.21 20.08
C PRO A 233 -0.75 -19.02 19.89
N GLY A 234 -1.27 -18.85 18.67
CA GLY A 234 -2.23 -17.79 18.35
C GLY A 234 -1.65 -16.46 17.89
N GLU A 235 -0.33 -16.33 17.69
CA GLU A 235 0.27 -15.15 17.04
C GLU A 235 0.65 -15.44 15.58
N TRP A 236 0.38 -14.47 14.70
CA TRP A 236 0.74 -14.55 13.29
C TRP A 236 2.25 -14.45 13.12
N THR A 237 2.85 -15.49 12.53
CA THR A 237 4.30 -15.58 12.27
C THR A 237 4.68 -15.32 10.82
N GLY A 238 3.69 -15.08 9.96
CA GLY A 238 3.92 -14.80 8.54
C GLY A 238 4.28 -13.34 8.28
N TRP A 239 4.09 -12.90 7.03
CA TRP A 239 4.44 -11.56 6.60
C TRP A 239 3.69 -10.47 7.40
N ARG A 240 4.43 -9.50 7.96
CA ARG A 240 3.86 -8.33 8.61
C ARG A 240 3.34 -7.37 7.55
N LEU A 241 2.01 -7.27 7.44
CA LEU A 241 1.35 -6.36 6.50
C LEU A 241 1.61 -4.89 6.85
N LEU A 242 1.83 -4.10 5.82
CA LEU A 242 1.82 -2.64 5.85
C LEU A 242 0.40 -2.13 6.11
N THR A 243 0.30 -1.18 7.04
CA THR A 243 -0.93 -0.56 7.52
C THR A 243 -0.96 0.90 7.12
N MET A 244 -1.66 1.23 6.03
CA MET A 244 -1.73 2.59 5.49
C MET A 244 -3.06 3.26 5.87
N ALA A 245 -3.01 4.49 6.38
CA ALA A 245 -4.21 5.26 6.67
C ALA A 245 -4.98 5.57 5.37
N GLY A 246 -6.28 5.27 5.37
CA GLY A 246 -7.20 5.52 4.28
C GLY A 246 -8.46 6.24 4.72
N LEU A 247 -9.09 6.93 3.77
CA LEU A 247 -10.48 7.38 3.88
C LEU A 247 -11.31 6.59 2.88
N PHE A 248 -12.53 6.23 3.25
CA PHE A 248 -13.46 5.58 2.35
C PHE A 248 -14.76 6.36 2.21
N ASP A 249 -15.48 6.17 1.11
CA ASP A 249 -16.87 6.60 0.98
C ASP A 249 -17.71 5.45 0.38
N CYS A 250 -19.02 5.57 0.53
CA CYS A 250 -20.01 4.64 0.02
C CYS A 250 -20.83 5.36 -1.04
N TRP A 251 -20.76 4.88 -2.27
CA TRP A 251 -21.49 5.42 -3.41
C TRP A 251 -22.48 4.38 -3.94
N THR A 252 -23.73 4.78 -4.13
CA THR A 252 -24.76 3.94 -4.76
C THR A 252 -25.04 4.47 -6.16
N PRO A 253 -25.07 3.59 -7.19
CA PRO A 253 -25.41 4.02 -8.55
C PRO A 253 -26.77 4.74 -8.60
N PRO A 254 -26.87 5.89 -9.30
CA PRO A 254 -28.14 6.61 -9.46
C PRO A 254 -29.28 5.78 -10.04
N ASP A 255 -28.99 4.88 -10.98
CA ASP A 255 -29.97 3.97 -11.59
C ASP A 255 -30.35 2.78 -10.66
N GLY A 256 -29.81 2.74 -9.45
CA GLY A 256 -29.96 1.62 -8.52
C GLY A 256 -28.86 0.56 -8.68
N GLY A 257 -28.63 -0.21 -7.62
CA GLY A 257 -27.60 -1.25 -7.57
C GLY A 257 -26.96 -1.38 -6.19
N GLU A 258 -26.01 -2.30 -6.08
CA GLU A 258 -25.28 -2.53 -4.84
C GLU A 258 -24.37 -1.33 -4.48
N PRO A 259 -24.35 -0.90 -3.21
CA PRO A 259 -23.44 0.16 -2.78
C PRO A 259 -21.97 -0.22 -2.99
N LEU A 260 -21.21 0.68 -3.61
CA LEU A 260 -19.78 0.55 -3.82
C LEU A 260 -19.00 1.27 -2.72
N TYR A 261 -18.24 0.49 -1.97
CA TYR A 261 -17.26 1.01 -1.02
C TYR A 261 -15.93 1.22 -1.73
N SER A 262 -15.37 2.42 -1.59
CA SER A 262 -14.14 2.81 -2.26
C SER A 262 -13.29 3.70 -1.38
N TYR A 263 -11.96 3.61 -1.52
CA TYR A 263 -11.02 4.28 -0.63
C TYR A 263 -9.98 5.13 -1.36
N SER A 264 -9.40 6.08 -0.62
CA SER A 264 -8.25 6.87 -1.00
C SER A 264 -7.12 6.66 0.01
N VAL A 265 -5.90 6.46 -0.46
CA VAL A 265 -4.70 6.35 0.40
C VAL A 265 -4.31 7.75 0.88
N VAL A 266 -4.23 7.96 2.19
CA VAL A 266 -3.72 9.20 2.74
C VAL A 266 -2.21 9.26 2.54
N THR A 267 -1.71 10.37 2.00
CA THR A 267 -0.27 10.59 1.79
C THR A 267 0.24 11.74 2.65
N VAL A 268 1.52 11.68 3.01
CA VAL A 268 2.29 12.70 3.73
C VAL A 268 3.57 13.03 2.97
N ASN A 269 4.24 14.12 3.35
CA ASN A 269 5.58 14.41 2.84
C ASN A 269 6.55 13.32 3.30
N ALA A 270 7.37 12.81 2.38
CA ALA A 270 8.43 11.88 2.75
C ALA A 270 9.44 12.58 3.69
N ASN A 271 10.02 11.81 4.61
CA ASN A 271 11.14 12.29 5.42
C ASN A 271 12.47 12.15 4.64
N SER A 272 13.56 12.67 5.19
CA SER A 272 14.89 12.66 4.56
C SER A 272 15.43 11.26 4.27
N CYS A 273 15.01 10.24 5.01
CA CYS A 273 15.44 8.85 4.78
C CYS A 273 14.89 8.27 3.47
N TYR A 274 13.79 8.83 2.96
CA TYR A 274 13.17 8.44 1.68
C TYR A 274 13.33 9.53 0.62
N PHE A 275 14.49 10.20 0.58
CA PHE A 275 14.73 11.39 -0.26
C PHE A 275 14.47 11.20 -1.76
N PHE A 276 14.44 9.96 -2.25
CA PHE A 276 14.13 9.63 -3.63
C PHE A 276 12.65 9.83 -3.99
N PHE A 277 11.78 9.97 -2.98
CA PHE A 277 10.34 10.14 -3.14
C PHE A 277 9.89 11.41 -2.41
N PHE A 278 9.05 12.24 -3.04
CA PHE A 278 8.52 13.45 -2.40
C PHE A 278 7.37 13.14 -1.42
N ARG A 279 6.69 12.02 -1.63
CA ARG A 279 5.48 11.62 -0.89
C ARG A 279 5.57 10.15 -0.53
N MET A 280 4.92 9.81 0.57
CA MET A 280 4.74 8.42 1.00
C MET A 280 3.31 8.23 1.56
N PRO A 281 2.78 7.00 1.59
CA PRO A 281 1.57 6.72 2.34
C PRO A 281 1.75 7.09 3.81
N ALA A 282 0.68 7.54 4.47
CA ALA A 282 0.67 7.73 5.91
C ALA A 282 0.60 6.35 6.58
N ILE A 283 1.73 5.88 7.11
CA ILE A 283 1.83 4.56 7.76
C ILE A 283 1.41 4.67 9.23
N LEU A 284 0.53 3.76 9.65
CA LEU A 284 0.12 3.60 11.04
C LEU A 284 0.94 2.46 11.65
N ASP A 285 1.80 2.76 12.61
CA ASP A 285 2.71 1.77 13.20
C ASP A 285 2.14 1.20 14.50
N GLY A 286 1.96 -0.13 14.50
CA GLY A 286 1.46 -0.88 15.65
C GLY A 286 -0.05 -0.80 15.86
N GLU A 287 -0.52 -1.65 16.77
CA GLU A 287 -1.95 -1.83 17.04
C GLU A 287 -2.60 -0.55 17.59
N GLU A 288 -1.89 0.25 18.39
CA GLU A 288 -2.44 1.46 19.00
C GLU A 288 -2.76 2.57 17.98
N GLU A 289 -1.87 2.81 17.01
CA GLU A 289 -2.15 3.81 15.97
C GLU A 289 -3.27 3.36 15.04
N VAL A 290 -3.28 2.07 14.67
CA VAL A 290 -4.38 1.45 13.90
C VAL A 290 -5.70 1.62 14.65
N ARG A 291 -5.74 1.25 15.93
CA ARG A 291 -6.94 1.36 16.78
C ARG A 291 -7.42 2.80 16.88
N ARG A 292 -6.53 3.75 17.20
CA ARG A 292 -6.90 5.19 17.29
C ARG A 292 -7.39 5.74 15.95
N TRP A 293 -6.83 5.29 14.84
CA TRP A 293 -7.29 5.68 13.51
C TRP A 293 -8.68 5.10 13.21
N LEU A 294 -8.96 3.84 13.54
CA LEU A 294 -10.26 3.22 13.24
C LEU A 294 -11.39 3.63 14.20
N ASP A 295 -11.06 4.03 15.42
CA ASP A 295 -12.04 4.38 16.45
C ASP A 295 -12.62 5.78 16.23
N PHE A 296 -13.58 5.91 15.32
CA PHE A 296 -14.26 7.17 15.04
C PHE A 296 -15.31 7.56 16.09
N GLY A 297 -15.67 6.64 16.98
CA GLY A 297 -16.60 6.91 18.09
C GLY A 297 -15.96 7.75 19.17
N GLU A 298 -14.73 7.40 19.57
CA GLU A 298 -14.02 8.05 20.68
C GLU A 298 -12.91 9.00 20.19
N VAL A 299 -12.27 8.70 19.06
CA VAL A 299 -11.21 9.56 18.49
C VAL A 299 -11.79 10.52 17.46
N LYS A 300 -11.90 11.79 17.87
CA LYS A 300 -12.31 12.91 17.01
C LYS A 300 -11.39 13.04 15.80
N SER A 301 -11.94 13.48 14.67
CA SER A 301 -11.20 13.57 13.41
C SER A 301 -9.91 14.40 13.52
N LEU A 302 -9.93 15.52 14.26
CA LEU A 302 -8.72 16.35 14.46
C LEU A 302 -7.61 15.62 15.24
N ASP A 303 -7.96 14.75 16.17
CA ASP A 303 -6.99 13.95 16.92
C ASP A 303 -6.45 12.80 16.08
N ALA A 304 -7.31 12.19 15.25
CA ALA A 304 -6.90 11.16 14.29
C ALA A 304 -5.91 11.72 13.25
N LEU A 305 -6.08 12.97 12.79
CA LEU A 305 -5.16 13.61 11.85
C LEU A 305 -3.74 13.76 12.40
N LYS A 306 -3.55 13.81 13.72
CA LYS A 306 -2.21 13.89 14.34
C LYS A 306 -1.35 12.65 14.10
N LEU A 307 -1.98 11.51 13.78
CA LEU A 307 -1.30 10.25 13.45
C LEU A 307 -0.65 10.28 12.05
N LEU A 308 -1.07 11.21 11.19
CA LEU A 308 -0.66 11.30 9.78
C LEU A 308 0.68 12.03 9.65
N GLN A 309 1.76 11.33 10.00
CA GLN A 309 3.12 11.83 9.95
C GLN A 309 4.03 10.83 9.21
N SER A 310 5.12 11.32 8.63
CA SER A 310 6.14 10.43 8.07
C SER A 310 6.95 9.80 9.19
N LYS A 311 7.29 8.53 9.02
CA LYS A 311 8.00 7.71 10.00
C LYS A 311 9.16 6.99 9.32
N ASN A 312 10.27 6.81 10.03
CA ASN A 312 11.44 6.09 9.52
C ASN A 312 11.44 4.64 10.03
N ILE A 313 10.47 3.86 9.55
CA ILE A 313 10.15 2.51 10.04
C ILE A 313 10.00 1.50 8.90
N LEU A 314 10.31 1.91 7.67
CA LEU A 314 10.20 1.09 6.47
C LEU A 314 11.57 0.75 5.94
N THR A 315 11.71 -0.44 5.39
CA THR A 315 12.83 -0.87 4.56
C THR A 315 12.40 -0.97 3.10
N PHE A 316 13.36 -1.06 2.20
CA PHE A 316 13.09 -1.18 0.77
C PHE A 316 14.21 -1.88 0.03
N HIS A 317 13.89 -2.42 -1.14
CA HIS A 317 14.88 -2.93 -2.09
C HIS A 317 14.45 -2.65 -3.54
N PRO A 318 15.42 -2.50 -4.47
CA PRO A 318 15.12 -2.36 -5.90
C PRO A 318 14.52 -3.65 -6.45
N VAL A 319 13.52 -3.52 -7.33
CA VAL A 319 12.86 -4.65 -8.01
C VAL A 319 12.97 -4.54 -9.53
N SER A 320 12.52 -5.57 -10.25
CA SER A 320 12.55 -5.57 -11.70
C SER A 320 11.53 -4.59 -12.31
N SER A 321 11.87 -4.02 -13.48
CA SER A 321 10.92 -3.25 -14.32
C SER A 321 9.70 -4.04 -14.79
N LEU A 322 9.65 -5.36 -14.56
CA LEU A 322 8.47 -6.20 -14.76
C LEU A 322 7.22 -5.59 -14.10
N VAL A 323 7.36 -5.00 -12.91
CA VAL A 323 6.24 -4.40 -12.17
C VAL A 323 5.61 -3.21 -12.91
N ASN A 324 6.31 -2.56 -13.85
CA ASN A 324 5.82 -1.37 -14.55
C ASN A 324 4.47 -1.61 -15.24
N ASN A 325 4.30 -2.77 -15.87
CA ASN A 325 3.03 -3.19 -16.46
C ASN A 325 2.14 -3.84 -15.39
N SER A 326 1.02 -3.19 -15.05
CA SER A 326 0.08 -3.64 -14.01
C SER A 326 -0.56 -5.00 -14.29
N ARG A 327 -0.52 -5.49 -15.54
CA ARG A 327 -1.01 -6.83 -15.88
C ARG A 327 -0.07 -7.95 -15.44
N ASN A 328 1.19 -7.64 -15.13
CA ASN A 328 2.14 -8.62 -14.65
C ASN A 328 1.87 -8.88 -13.17
N ASN A 329 1.39 -10.09 -12.87
CA ASN A 329 1.04 -10.54 -11.53
C ASN A 329 1.81 -11.81 -11.19
N SER A 330 3.06 -11.66 -10.74
CA SER A 330 3.92 -12.81 -10.44
C SER A 330 4.91 -12.49 -9.31
N PRO A 331 5.47 -13.50 -8.62
CA PRO A 331 6.42 -13.30 -7.52
C PRO A 331 7.64 -12.47 -7.90
N GLU A 332 8.07 -12.50 -9.17
CA GLU A 332 9.19 -11.72 -9.70
C GLU A 332 8.98 -10.21 -9.61
N CYS A 333 7.75 -9.73 -9.43
CA CYS A 333 7.46 -8.33 -9.15
C CYS A 333 8.02 -7.86 -7.80
N LEU A 334 8.21 -8.77 -6.84
CA LEU A 334 8.73 -8.49 -5.50
C LEU A 334 10.19 -8.87 -5.31
N GLN A 335 10.79 -9.61 -6.25
CA GLN A 335 12.13 -10.13 -6.05
C GLN A 335 13.17 -8.99 -6.10
N PRO A 336 14.10 -8.92 -5.13
CA PRO A 336 15.21 -7.98 -5.17
C PRO A 336 16.04 -8.18 -6.44
N VAL A 337 16.49 -7.07 -7.03
CA VAL A 337 17.43 -7.10 -8.16
C VAL A 337 18.64 -6.23 -7.85
N ASP A 338 19.79 -6.56 -8.43
CA ASP A 338 20.91 -5.61 -8.44
C ASP A 338 20.70 -4.60 -9.59
N PRO A 339 20.45 -3.31 -9.30
CA PRO A 339 20.24 -2.30 -10.33
C PRO A 339 21.47 -2.06 -11.22
N ASN A 340 22.66 -2.47 -10.77
CA ASN A 340 23.92 -2.33 -11.53
C ASN A 340 24.24 -3.56 -12.38
N SER A 341 23.48 -4.65 -12.24
CA SER A 341 23.67 -5.84 -13.07
C SER A 341 23.23 -5.54 -14.51
N LYS A 342 24.20 -5.38 -15.42
CA LYS A 342 23.93 -5.26 -16.86
C LYS A 342 23.29 -6.57 -17.33
N LYS A 343 21.98 -6.57 -17.56
CA LYS A 343 21.34 -7.69 -18.28
C LYS A 343 21.91 -7.72 -19.69
N GLU A 344 22.64 -8.77 -20.03
CA GLU A 344 22.86 -9.09 -21.43
C GLU A 344 21.49 -9.25 -22.11
N PRO A 345 21.24 -8.56 -23.23
CA PRO A 345 19.95 -8.64 -23.89
C PRO A 345 19.72 -10.08 -24.34
N LYS A 346 18.78 -10.78 -23.68
CA LYS A 346 18.28 -12.07 -24.19
C LYS A 346 17.69 -11.81 -25.57
N PRO A 347 18.19 -12.47 -26.64
CA PRO A 347 17.69 -12.21 -27.98
C PRO A 347 16.23 -12.65 -28.07
N THR A 348 15.33 -11.69 -28.29
CA THR A 348 13.94 -11.94 -28.64
C THR A 348 13.85 -12.69 -29.97
N GLY A 349 12.77 -13.43 -30.21
CA GLY A 349 12.57 -14.18 -31.46
C GLY A 349 12.72 -13.31 -32.71
N SER A 350 12.29 -12.04 -32.63
CA SER A 350 12.49 -11.02 -33.68
C SER A 350 13.94 -10.60 -33.85
N SER A 351 14.73 -10.53 -32.77
CA SER A 351 16.17 -10.25 -32.82
C SER A 351 16.96 -11.40 -33.45
N LYS A 352 16.54 -12.66 -33.24
CA LYS A 352 17.12 -13.81 -33.93
C LYS A 352 16.82 -13.79 -35.43
N MET A 353 15.59 -13.45 -35.83
CA MET A 353 15.21 -13.33 -37.24
C MET A 353 15.97 -12.20 -37.95
N MET A 354 16.11 -11.02 -37.34
CA MET A 354 16.89 -9.93 -37.91
C MET A 354 18.36 -10.28 -38.07
N LYS A 355 18.97 -10.97 -37.08
CA LYS A 355 20.36 -11.43 -37.17
C LYS A 355 20.54 -12.46 -38.29
N SER A 356 19.60 -13.41 -38.43
CA SER A 356 19.61 -14.38 -39.53
C SER A 356 19.52 -13.70 -40.89
N TRP A 357 18.67 -12.67 -41.03
CA TRP A 357 18.47 -11.96 -42.30
C TRP A 357 19.71 -11.15 -42.71
N LEU A 358 20.37 -10.50 -41.75
CA LEU A 358 21.63 -9.76 -41.97
C LEU A 358 22.79 -10.68 -42.34
N SER A 359 22.85 -11.90 -41.79
CA SER A 359 23.88 -12.89 -42.12
C SER A 359 23.71 -13.52 -43.51
N SER A 360 22.50 -13.53 -44.07
CA SER A 360 22.22 -14.04 -45.41
C SER A 360 22.52 -13.06 -46.56
N GLY A 361 23.01 -11.85 -46.26
CA GLY A 361 23.22 -10.78 -47.24
C GLY A 361 24.64 -10.57 -47.77
N VAL A 362 25.63 -11.41 -47.41
CA VAL A 362 27.03 -11.19 -47.85
C VAL A 362 27.34 -12.02 -49.11
N PRO A 363 27.70 -11.42 -50.26
CA PRO A 363 28.15 -12.16 -51.43
C PRO A 363 29.58 -12.67 -51.21
N SER A 364 29.76 -13.99 -51.30
CA SER A 364 31.10 -14.60 -51.34
C SER A 364 31.83 -14.21 -52.63
N LYS A 365 33.06 -13.71 -52.49
CA LYS A 365 34.00 -13.42 -53.57
C LYS A 365 34.15 -14.63 -54.50
N ARG A 366 33.89 -14.45 -55.80
CA ARG A 366 34.28 -15.40 -56.84
C ARG A 366 35.81 -15.42 -56.97
N LYS A 367 36.38 -16.62 -56.99
CA LYS A 367 37.76 -16.91 -57.37
C LYS A 367 37.75 -17.34 -58.85
N GLU A 368 38.60 -16.73 -59.66
CA GLU A 368 38.93 -17.17 -61.03
C GLU A 368 39.65 -18.53 -61.01
N SER A 369 39.34 -19.37 -62.00
CA SER A 369 40.27 -20.35 -62.57
C SER A 369 39.77 -20.79 -63.95
N GLU A 370 40.72 -20.97 -64.86
CA GLU A 370 40.62 -21.13 -66.31
C GLU A 370 40.13 -22.51 -66.80
N MET A 371 39.62 -22.52 -68.04
CA MET A 371 39.57 -23.55 -69.13
C MET A 371 40.35 -24.89 -68.93
N CYS A 372 40.00 -26.07 -69.49
CA CYS A 372 39.26 -26.46 -70.70
C CYS A 372 39.01 -28.00 -70.75
N GLN A 373 38.06 -28.44 -71.61
CA GLN A 373 37.84 -29.77 -72.24
C GLN A 373 37.26 -30.91 -71.36
N SER A 374 36.29 -31.76 -71.76
CA SER A 374 35.63 -32.08 -73.05
C SER A 374 34.51 -33.12 -72.82
N GLN A 375 33.48 -33.12 -73.70
CA GLN A 375 32.51 -34.21 -74.06
C GLN A 375 31.52 -34.70 -72.97
N GLU A 376 30.25 -35.04 -73.21
CA GLU A 376 29.33 -35.11 -74.38
C GLU A 376 27.90 -35.29 -73.81
N GLU A 377 26.89 -34.72 -74.50
CA GLU A 377 25.48 -35.18 -74.70
C GLU A 377 24.61 -35.69 -73.50
N GLN A 378 23.30 -35.41 -73.35
CA GLN A 378 22.22 -35.07 -74.28
C GLN A 378 20.98 -34.61 -73.43
N ASP A 379 20.15 -33.72 -74.01
CA ASP A 379 18.68 -33.55 -73.88
C ASP A 379 17.96 -33.57 -72.51
N SER A 380 16.94 -32.77 -72.20
CA SER A 380 16.12 -31.82 -72.95
C SER A 380 15.22 -31.04 -71.96
N GLU A 381 14.88 -29.80 -72.36
CA GLU A 381 13.61 -29.09 -72.15
C GLU A 381 13.15 -28.53 -70.78
N THR A 382 13.40 -27.21 -70.66
CA THR A 382 12.44 -26.09 -70.45
C THR A 382 11.56 -25.97 -69.18
N ARG A 383 12.05 -25.06 -68.33
CA ARG A 383 11.38 -24.12 -67.39
C ARG A 383 10.24 -23.29 -68.05
N PRO A 384 9.31 -22.61 -67.32
CA PRO A 384 9.65 -21.75 -66.17
C PRO A 384 8.69 -21.63 -64.96
N LYS A 385 9.28 -20.96 -63.96
CA LYS A 385 8.80 -20.56 -62.63
C LYS A 385 7.61 -19.58 -62.68
N SER A 386 6.75 -19.60 -61.65
CA SER A 386 6.08 -18.38 -61.14
C SER A 386 5.70 -18.56 -59.66
N THR A 387 6.38 -17.84 -58.75
CA THR A 387 5.93 -16.62 -58.03
C THR A 387 4.93 -16.84 -56.89
N GLY A 388 5.49 -16.87 -55.66
CA GLY A 388 5.24 -15.85 -54.65
C GLY A 388 3.82 -15.69 -54.09
N GLY A 389 3.58 -16.26 -52.91
CA GLY A 389 2.36 -16.12 -52.09
C GLY A 389 2.13 -14.73 -51.46
N LEU A 390 2.60 -13.64 -52.07
CA LEU A 390 2.38 -12.27 -51.60
C LEU A 390 1.29 -11.51 -52.36
N GLN A 391 0.62 -12.16 -53.33
CA GLN A 391 -0.44 -11.55 -54.13
C GLN A 391 -1.84 -12.05 -53.78
N ARG A 392 -1.97 -12.89 -52.74
CA ARG A 392 -3.27 -13.41 -52.24
C ARG A 392 -3.86 -12.59 -51.09
N TRP A 393 -3.22 -11.48 -50.70
CA TRP A 393 -3.57 -10.71 -49.50
C TRP A 393 -4.05 -9.27 -49.77
N LEU A 394 -4.17 -8.83 -51.03
CA LEU A 394 -4.42 -7.41 -51.36
C LEU A 394 -5.67 -7.10 -52.21
N GLN A 395 -6.73 -7.91 -52.15
CA GLN A 395 -8.07 -7.55 -52.65
C GLN A 395 -9.09 -8.30 -51.76
N GLY A 396 -9.74 -7.68 -50.75
CA GLY A 396 -11.00 -6.92 -50.85
C GLY A 396 -12.19 -7.82 -51.24
N ALA A 397 -13.36 -7.88 -50.61
CA ALA A 397 -14.00 -7.16 -49.53
C ALA A 397 -15.36 -7.85 -49.19
N ASN A 398 -15.95 -7.47 -48.06
CA ASN A 398 -17.40 -7.29 -47.82
C ASN A 398 -18.41 -8.47 -47.62
N LYS A 399 -19.00 -8.42 -46.40
CA LYS A 399 -20.44 -8.47 -46.00
C LYS A 399 -21.24 -9.79 -45.93
N LYS A 400 -21.50 -10.20 -44.66
CA LYS A 400 -22.76 -10.53 -43.90
C LYS A 400 -23.86 -11.46 -44.54
N PRO A 401 -24.90 -11.91 -43.78
CA PRO A 401 -24.93 -12.83 -42.62
C PRO A 401 -26.00 -13.97 -42.82
N ARG A 402 -26.04 -15.03 -41.99
CA ARG A 402 -27.24 -15.91 -41.82
C ARG A 402 -27.13 -16.79 -40.57
N THR A 403 -27.90 -16.49 -39.52
CA THR A 403 -29.10 -17.23 -39.00
C THR A 403 -28.82 -18.51 -38.20
N LYS A 404 -29.34 -18.50 -36.96
CA LYS A 404 -29.47 -19.62 -36.01
C LYS A 404 -30.30 -20.78 -36.58
N PRO A 405 -30.25 -21.96 -35.93
CA PRO A 405 -31.48 -22.67 -35.63
C PRO A 405 -31.65 -22.96 -34.14
N ILE A 406 -32.93 -23.07 -33.78
CA ILE A 406 -33.52 -23.45 -32.50
C ILE A 406 -33.49 -24.97 -32.37
N ARG A 407 -33.16 -25.48 -31.18
CA ARG A 407 -34.00 -26.42 -30.42
C ARG A 407 -33.65 -26.34 -28.94
#